data_AF-A0A7W0PKL4-F1
#
_entry.id   AF-A0A7W0PKL4-F1
#
_cell.length_a   1.000
_cell.length_b   1.000
_cell.length_c   1.000
_cell.angle_alpha   90.00
_cell.angle_beta   90.00
_cell.angle_gamma   90.00
#
_symmetry.space_group_name_H-M   'P 1'
#
loop_
_entity.id
_entity.type
_entity.pdbx_description
1 polymer ?
#
loop_
_entity_poly.entity_id
_entity_poly.type
_entity_poly.pdbx_seq_one_letter_code
_entity_poly.pdbx_strand_id
1 'polypeptide(L)' 'HHGSVDPGLDEQLRVLRPRVAVISAGRSNDYGHPRPETLAALAAVPGLALYRTDMQRRVVVESDGRRIRVRTEG' A
#
# COMPACT_ATOMS: atom_id res chain seq x y z
N HIS A 1 4.44 7.68 -4.10
CA HIS A 1 3.70 8.63 -3.21
C HIS A 1 2.20 8.57 -3.51
N HIS A 2 1.30 8.30 -2.55
CA HIS A 2 -0.15 8.15 -2.80
C HIS A 2 -0.55 7.19 -3.94
N GLY A 3 0.31 6.24 -4.30
CA GLY A 3 0.10 5.36 -5.45
C GLY A 3 0.55 5.92 -6.81
N SER A 4 1.26 7.05 -6.84
CA SER A 4 1.98 7.53 -8.02
C SER A 4 2.99 6.50 -8.54
N VAL A 5 3.43 6.64 -9.80
CA VAL A 5 4.65 5.98 -10.27
C VAL A 5 5.82 6.46 -9.40
N ASP A 6 6.68 5.51 -9.03
CA ASP A 6 7.89 5.76 -8.26
C ASP A 6 9.01 4.90 -8.86
N PRO A 7 9.96 5.51 -9.59
CA PRO A 7 11.02 4.78 -10.29
C PRO A 7 11.89 3.88 -9.40
N GLY A 8 11.92 4.12 -8.08
CA GLY A 8 12.69 3.32 -7.13
C GLY A 8 11.90 2.21 -6.45
N LEU A 9 10.59 2.09 -6.72
CA LEU A 9 9.70 1.22 -5.95
C LEU A 9 10.15 -0.24 -5.96
N ASP A 10 10.53 -0.78 -7.11
CA ASP A 10 10.93 -2.19 -7.23
C ASP A 10 12.18 -2.50 -6.40
N GLU A 11 13.15 -1.58 -6.38
CA GLU A 11 14.33 -1.71 -5.54
C GLU A 11 14.00 -1.63 -4.05
N GLN A 12 13.16 -0.67 -3.67
CA GLN A 12 12.71 -0.51 -2.29
C GLN A 12 11.95 -1.75 -1.79
N LEU A 13 11.05 -2.31 -2.60
CA LEU A 13 10.29 -3.51 -2.26
C LEU A 13 11.21 -4.73 -2.09
N ARG A 14 12.22 -4.88 -2.97
CA ARG A 14 13.23 -5.95 -2.85
C ARG A 14 14.05 -5.86 -1.57
N VAL A 15 14.43 -4.65 -1.16
CA VAL A 15 15.26 -4.44 0.05
C VAL A 15 14.42 -4.55 1.32
N LEU A 16 13.27 -3.87 1.37
CA LEU A 16 12.43 -3.78 2.57
C LEU A 16 11.65 -5.07 2.86
N ARG A 17 11.26 -5.81 1.80
CA ARG A 17 10.40 -7.00 1.89
C ARG A 17 9.21 -6.77 2.85
N PRO A 18 8.40 -5.74 2.60
CA PRO A 18 7.36 -5.34 3.53
C PRO A 18 6.30 -6.45 3.68
N ARG A 19 5.72 -6.54 4.88
CA ARG A 19 4.54 -7.39 5.14
C ARG A 19 3.22 -6.67 4.89
N VAL A 20 3.22 -5.34 5.00
CA VAL A 20 2.04 -4.49 4.85
C VAL A 20 2.43 -3.27 4.02
N ALA A 21 1.58 -2.90 3.06
CA ALA A 21 1.66 -1.63 2.33
C ALA A 21 0.30 -0.92 2.42
N VAL A 22 0.33 0.41 2.55
CA VAL A 22 -0.87 1.25 2.55
C VAL A 22 -0.72 2.32 1.49
N ILE A 23 -1.69 2.38 0.58
CA ILE A 23 -1.85 3.49 -0.35
C ILE A 23 -2.90 4.43 0.23
N SER A 24 -2.48 5.64 0.59
CA SER A 24 -3.40 6.73 0.92
C SER A 24 -3.85 7.38 -0.38
N ALA A 25 -5.13 7.21 -0.74
CA ALA A 25 -5.78 7.81 -1.91
C ALA A 25 -7.28 8.03 -1.63
N GLY A 26 -7.90 8.97 -2.34
CA GLY A 26 -9.35 9.20 -2.31
C GLY A 26 -10.09 8.34 -3.34
N ARG A 27 -11.38 8.01 -3.07
CA ARG A 27 -12.23 7.22 -3.99
C ARG A 27 -12.42 7.86 -5.36
N SER A 28 -12.45 9.19 -5.41
CA SER A 28 -12.58 9.99 -6.63
C SER A 28 -11.34 10.86 -6.81
N ASN A 29 -10.17 10.23 -6.74
CA ASN A 29 -8.91 10.94 -6.83
C ASN A 29 -8.60 11.37 -8.28
N ASP A 30 -8.67 12.68 -8.55
CA ASP A 30 -8.48 13.26 -9.88
C ASP A 30 -7.03 13.15 -10.40
N TYR A 31 -6.06 12.84 -9.54
CA TYR A 31 -4.66 12.58 -9.96
C TYR A 31 -4.51 11.23 -10.70
N GLY A 32 -5.57 10.42 -10.77
CA GLY A 32 -5.53 9.10 -11.38
C GLY A 32 -4.62 8.12 -10.63
N HIS A 33 -4.53 8.26 -9.30
CA HIS A 33 -3.82 7.30 -8.44
C HIS A 33 -4.80 6.42 -7.66
N PRO A 34 -4.40 5.18 -7.31
CA PRO A 34 -3.11 4.55 -7.62
C PRO A 34 -2.93 4.16 -9.09
N ARG A 35 -1.70 4.29 -9.58
CA ARG A 35 -1.32 3.95 -10.96
C ARG A 35 -1.25 2.42 -11.13
N PRO A 36 -1.67 1.87 -12.29
CA PRO A 36 -1.61 0.43 -12.55
C PRO A 36 -0.22 -0.19 -12.34
N GLU A 37 0.83 0.53 -12.72
CA GLU A 37 2.23 0.08 -12.59
C GLU A 37 2.61 -0.07 -11.11
N THR A 38 2.22 0.89 -10.27
CA THR A 38 2.44 0.85 -8.82
C THR A 38 1.68 -0.31 -8.17
N LEU A 39 0.44 -0.56 -8.62
CA LEU A 39 -0.34 -1.71 -8.13
C LEU A 39 0.29 -3.04 -8.54
N ALA A 40 0.78 -3.14 -9.78
CA ALA A 40 1.45 -4.34 -10.28
C ALA A 40 2.74 -4.65 -9.51
N ALA A 41 3.57 -3.63 -9.26
CA ALA A 41 4.80 -3.77 -8.47
C ALA A 41 4.50 -4.29 -7.05
N LEU A 42 3.48 -3.72 -6.37
CA LEU A 42 3.08 -4.17 -5.03
C LEU A 42 2.49 -5.60 -5.06
N ALA A 43 1.67 -5.93 -6.05
CA ALA A 43 1.08 -7.26 -6.19
C ALA A 43 2.13 -8.36 -6.45
N ALA A 44 3.28 -8.01 -7.03
CA ALA A 44 4.38 -8.94 -7.28
C ALA A 44 5.17 -9.33 -6.01
N VAL A 45 4.96 -8.63 -4.87
CA VAL A 45 5.69 -8.90 -3.62
C VAL A 45 5.04 -10.07 -2.87
N PRO A 46 5.74 -11.21 -2.68
CA PRO A 46 5.17 -12.36 -1.99
C PRO A 46 4.82 -12.04 -0.54
N GLY A 47 3.58 -12.37 -0.15
CA GLY A 47 3.11 -12.19 1.24
C GLY A 47 2.83 -10.74 1.66
N LEU A 48 2.86 -9.78 0.72
CA LEU A 48 2.49 -8.39 1.01
C LEU A 48 0.97 -8.24 1.12
N ALA A 49 0.50 -7.75 2.26
CA ALA A 49 -0.88 -7.30 2.42
C ALA A 49 -1.01 -5.83 2.00
N LEU A 50 -1.76 -5.56 0.93
CA LEU A 50 -2.01 -4.22 0.41
C LEU A 50 -3.36 -3.66 0.87
N TYR A 51 -3.35 -2.43 1.40
CA TYR A 51 -4.54 -1.69 1.82
C TYR A 51 -4.60 -0.32 1.13
N ARG A 52 -5.82 0.18 0.93
CA ARG A 52 -6.13 1.34 0.09
C ARG A 52 -7.22 2.18 0.73
N THR A 53 -6.94 3.43 1.12
CA THR A 53 -7.98 4.25 1.78
C THR A 53 -9.15 4.61 0.85
N ASP A 54 -8.94 4.56 -0.46
CA ASP A 54 -10.02 4.74 -1.45
C ASP A 54 -11.01 3.56 -1.47
N MET A 55 -10.54 2.36 -1.08
CA MET A 55 -11.35 1.16 -0.98
C MET A 55 -11.87 0.94 0.45
N GLN A 56 -10.95 0.85 1.41
CA GLN A 56 -11.23 0.50 2.81
C GLN A 56 -11.49 1.69 3.73
N ARG A 57 -11.57 2.92 3.20
CA ARG A 57 -11.71 4.19 3.95
C ARG A 57 -10.61 4.37 4.98
N ARG A 58 -10.81 3.88 6.21
CA ARG A 58 -9.86 3.98 7.30
C ARG A 58 -9.07 2.69 7.42
N VAL A 59 -7.74 2.82 7.44
CA VAL A 59 -6.79 1.73 7.68
C VAL A 59 -6.02 2.06 8.95
N VAL A 60 -6.09 1.18 9.95
CA VAL A 60 -5.37 1.32 11.22
C VAL A 60 -4.31 0.22 11.30
N VAL A 61 -3.04 0.62 11.36
CA VAL A 61 -1.90 -0.27 11.55
C VAL A 61 -1.38 -0.10 12.97
N GLU A 62 -1.41 -1.16 13.76
CA GLU A 62 -0.89 -1.19 15.12
C GLU A 62 0.25 -2.18 15.23
N SER A 63 1.28 -1.81 15.99
CA SER A 63 2.40 -2.69 16.30
C SER A 63 2.69 -2.67 17.80
N ASP A 64 3.00 -3.83 18.35
CA ASP A 64 3.56 -3.99 19.69
C ASP A 64 5.10 -4.18 19.67
N GLY A 65 5.73 -3.89 18.53
CA GLY A 65 7.17 -4.12 18.30
C GLY A 65 7.52 -5.56 17.91
N ARG A 66 6.57 -6.51 18.00
CA ARG A 66 6.75 -7.91 17.57
C ARG A 66 5.74 -8.35 16.53
N ARG A 67 4.51 -7.86 16.62
CA ARG A 67 3.39 -8.19 15.74
C ARG A 67 2.80 -6.92 15.16
N ILE A 68 2.41 -7.01 13.89
CA ILE A 68 1.64 -5.97 13.20
C ILE A 68 0.20 -6.49 13.06
N ARG A 69 -0.77 -5.67 13.44
CA ARG A 69 -2.21 -5.90 13.23
C ARG A 69 -2.77 -4.78 12.35
N VAL A 70 -3.61 -5.14 11.40
CA VAL A 70 -4.28 -4.18 10.52
C VAL A 70 -5.79 -4.32 10.70
N ARG A 71 -6.47 -3.20 10.91
CA ARG A 71 -7.94 -3.11 10.96
C ARG A 71 -8.42 -2.11 9.91
N THR A 72 -9.55 -2.40 9.29
CA THR A 72 -10.16 -1.56 8.25
C THR A 72 -11.62 -1.31 8.54
N GLU A 73 -12.12 -0.13 8.18
CA GLU A 73 -13.54 0.24 8.32
C GLU A 73 -14.12 0.49 6.92
N GLY A 74 -14.62 -0.57 6.28
CA GLY A 74 -14.96 -0.60 4.85
C GLY A 74 -16.26 -1.34 4.58
#